data_AF-A0A7X1B8W1-F1
#
_entry.id   AF-A0A7X1B8W1-F1
#
_cell.length_a   1.000
_cell.length_b   1.000
_cell.length_c   1.000
_cell.angle_alpha   90.00
_cell.angle_beta   90.00
_cell.angle_gamma   90.00
#
_symmetry.space_group_name_H-M   'P 1'
#
loop_
_entity.id
_entity.type
_entity.pdbx_description
1 polymer ?
#
loop_
_entity_poly.entity_id
_entity_poly.type
_entity_poly.pdbx_seq_one_letter_code
_entity_poly.pdbx_strand_id
1 'polypeptide(L)' 'MYTIKPDLCVMCDACRPVCPRNAVSAHESEKTYVIDADACNDCSNMAAVRCVPQCPADAIVKG' A
#
# COMPACT_ATOMS: atom_id res chain seq x y z
N MET A 1 10.58 3.72 1.79
CA MET A 1 9.15 3.93 2.04
C MET A 1 8.37 3.41 0.83
N TYR A 2 7.16 2.86 1.01
CA TYR A 2 6.30 2.48 -0.12
C TYR A 2 5.26 3.56 -0.42
N THR A 3 4.94 3.76 -1.70
CA THR A 3 3.90 4.68 -2.19
C THR A 3 2.98 3.97 -3.19
N ILE A 4 1.77 4.51 -3.38
CA ILE A 4 0.78 3.97 -4.33
C ILE A 4 0.60 4.99 -5.45
N LYS A 5 0.81 4.55 -6.69
CA LYS A 5 0.58 5.33 -7.91
C LYS A 5 -0.93 5.46 -8.18
N PRO A 6 -1.52 6.66 -8.10
CA PRO A 6 -2.96 6.84 -8.24
C PRO A 6 -3.50 6.46 -9.63
N ASP A 7 -2.68 6.64 -10.67
CA ASP A 7 -3.00 6.31 -12.06
C ASP A 7 -3.07 4.81 -12.35
N LEU A 8 -2.44 3.98 -11.50
CA LEU A 8 -2.45 2.52 -11.63
C LEU A 8 -3.38 1.84 -10.61
N CYS A 9 -3.74 2.52 -9.52
CA CYS A 9 -4.55 1.93 -8.47
C CYS A 9 -6.00 1.69 -8.94
N VAL A 10 -6.44 0.44 -8.87
CA VAL A 10 -7.83 0.05 -9.25
C VAL A 10 -8.76 -0.13 -8.05
N MET A 11 -8.35 0.34 -6.87
CA MET A 11 -9.14 0.27 -5.62
C MET A 11 -9.70 -1.13 -5.29
N CYS A 12 -8.92 -2.20 -5.52
CA CYS A 12 -9.35 -3.59 -5.35
C CYS A 12 -9.30 -4.14 -3.90
N ASP A 13 -9.00 -3.29 -2.91
CA ASP A 13 -8.80 -3.64 -1.49
C ASP A 13 -7.71 -4.67 -1.14
N ALA A 14 -7.08 -5.37 -2.09
CA ALA A 14 -6.17 -6.49 -1.81
C ALA A 14 -4.96 -6.16 -0.90
N CYS A 15 -4.46 -4.93 -0.95
CA CYS A 15 -3.31 -4.51 -0.14
C CYS A 15 -3.65 -4.10 1.30
N ARG A 16 -4.91 -3.74 1.59
CA ARG A 16 -5.35 -3.25 2.91
C ARG A 16 -5.32 -4.34 4.00
N PRO A 17 -5.99 -5.49 3.84
CA PRO A 17 -6.10 -6.49 4.92
C PRO A 17 -4.77 -7.20 5.20
N VAL A 18 -3.82 -7.16 4.26
CA VAL A 18 -2.52 -7.79 4.42
C VAL A 18 -1.48 -6.88 5.09
N CYS A 19 -1.76 -5.59 5.24
CA CYS A 19 -0.84 -4.67 5.90
C CYS A 19 -0.91 -4.90 7.43
N PRO A 20 0.14 -5.45 8.05
CA PRO A 20 0.11 -5.81 9.47
C PRO A 20 0.07 -4.61 10.42
N ARG A 21 0.33 -3.40 9.89
CA ARG A 21 0.33 -2.14 10.64
C ARG A 21 -0.86 -1.25 10.28
N ASN A 22 -1.79 -1.74 9.46
CA ASN A 22 -2.95 -0.99 8.98
C ASN A 22 -2.58 0.37 8.34
N ALA A 23 -1.42 0.45 7.68
CA ALA A 23 -0.90 1.70 7.12
C ALA A 23 -1.55 2.09 5.78
N VAL A 24 -2.43 1.25 5.22
CA VAL A 24 -3.09 1.50 3.92
C VAL A 24 -4.53 1.95 4.13
N SER A 25 -4.88 3.13 3.64
CA SER A 25 -6.23 3.71 3.73
C SER A 25 -6.67 4.31 2.39
N ALA A 26 -7.97 4.53 2.22
CA ALA A 26 -8.48 5.26 1.06
C ALA A 26 -8.02 6.72 1.14
N HIS A 27 -7.62 7.29 0.01
CA HIS A 27 -7.36 8.73 -0.07
C HIS A 27 -8.67 9.50 0.20
N GLU A 28 -8.58 10.67 0.83
CA GLU A 28 -9.76 11.46 1.23
C GLU A 28 -10.60 11.95 0.04
N SER A 29 -9.94 12.42 -1.03
CA SER A 29 -10.59 12.95 -2.24
C SER A 29 -10.33 12.17 -3.53
N GLU A 30 -9.20 11.49 -3.65
CA GLU A 30 -8.80 10.80 -4.88
C GLU A 30 -9.25 9.33 -4.91
N LYS A 31 -9.45 8.78 -6.11
CA LYS A 31 -9.79 7.36 -6.31
C LYS A 31 -8.55 6.47 -6.25
N THR A 32 -7.88 6.46 -5.10
CA THR A 32 -6.70 5.65 -4.84
C THR A 32 -6.62 5.27 -3.36
N TYR A 33 -5.70 4.38 -3.02
CA TYR A 33 -5.23 4.22 -1.65
C TYR A 33 -3.96 5.04 -1.42
N VAL A 34 -3.69 5.33 -0.14
CA VAL A 34 -2.46 5.94 0.35
C VAL A 34 -1.81 5.03 1.38
N ILE A 35 -0.49 5.19 1.54
CA ILE A 35 0.29 4.56 2.60
C ILE A 35 0.70 5.66 3.58
N ASP A 36 0.25 5.54 4.83
CA ASP A 36 0.67 6.40 5.92
C ASP A 36 2.15 6.14 6.23
N ALA A 37 2.98 7.18 6.07
CA ALA A 37 4.42 7.13 6.27
C ALA A 37 4.84 6.99 7.74
N ASP A 38 4.03 7.50 8.67
CA ASP A 38 4.27 7.38 10.11
C ASP A 38 3.89 5.97 10.60
N ALA A 39 2.86 5.38 9.98
CA ALA A 39 2.46 4.01 10.27
C ALA A 39 3.34 2.98 9.57
N CYS A 40 3.75 3.17 8.32
CA CYS A 40 4.50 2.16 7.55
C CYS A 40 5.97 2.05 7.99
N ASN A 41 6.45 0.83 8.22
CA ASN A 41 7.85 0.57 8.59
C ASN A 41 8.64 -0.21 7.53
N ASP A 42 8.20 -0.17 6.27
CA ASP A 42 8.77 -0.95 5.16
C ASP A 42 8.86 -2.48 5.43
N CYS A 43 8.02 -2.99 6.33
CA CYS A 43 8.08 -4.38 6.80
C CYS A 43 9.46 -4.78 7.35
N SER A 44 10.22 -3.84 7.94
CA SER A 44 11.64 -4.00 8.31
C SER A 44 11.98 -5.16 9.25
N ASN A 45 11.00 -5.73 9.95
CA ASN A 45 11.14 -6.89 10.83
C ASN A 45 10.40 -8.13 10.32
N MET A 46 10.22 -8.26 9.01
CA MET A 46 9.50 -9.36 8.37
C MET A 46 10.32 -9.94 7.22
N ALA A 47 10.08 -11.22 6.92
CA ALA A 47 10.76 -11.90 5.81
C ALA A 47 10.41 -11.33 4.43
N ALA A 48 9.24 -10.69 4.28
CA ALA A 48 8.79 -10.12 3.01
C ALA A 48 7.78 -9.00 3.22
N VAL A 49 7.70 -8.13 2.21
CA VAL A 49 6.68 -7.07 2.09
C VAL A 49 5.33 -7.70 1.76
N ARG A 50 4.27 -7.23 2.43
CA ARG A 50 2.93 -7.83 2.31
C ARG A 50 2.06 -7.19 1.24
N CYS A 51 2.08 -5.86 1.10
CA CYS A 51 1.17 -5.15 0.20
C CYS A 51 1.55 -5.31 -1.28
N VAL A 52 2.85 -5.23 -1.62
CA VAL A 52 3.33 -5.25 -3.01
C VAL A 52 2.89 -6.50 -3.78
N PRO A 53 3.09 -7.74 -3.27
CA PRO A 53 2.70 -8.94 -4.01
C PRO A 53 1.19 -9.12 -4.20
N GLN A 54 0.37 -8.35 -3.47
CA GLN A 54 -1.10 -8.42 -3.57
C GLN A 54 -1.67 -7.39 -4.55
N CYS A 55 -0.85 -6.47 -5.07
CA CYS A 55 -1.34 -5.46 -5.99
C CYS A 55 -1.42 -6.01 -7.42
N PRO A 56 -2.62 -6.26 -7.98
CA PRO A 56 -2.75 -6.83 -9.32
C PRO A 56 -2.39 -5.84 -10.45
N ALA A 57 -2.24 -4.56 -10.12
CA ALA A 57 -1.97 -3.47 -11.06
C ALA A 57 -0.55 -2.90 -10.92
N ASP A 58 0.31 -3.55 -10.12
CA ASP A 58 1.69 -3.10 -9.85
C ASP A 58 1.78 -1.62 -9.41
N ALA A 59 0.75 -1.12 -8.73
CA ALA A 59 0.62 0.29 -8.35
C ALA A 59 1.49 0.67 -7.15
N ILE A 60 2.00 -0.31 -6.38
CA ILE A 60 2.75 -0.07 -5.14
C ILE A 60 4.24 -0.13 -5.44
N VAL A 61 4.93 1.00 -5.30
CA VAL A 61 6.37 1.13 -5.62
C VAL A 61 7.17 1.57 -4.40
N LYS A 62 8.47 1.26 -4.42
CA LYS A 62 9.41 1.78 -3.43
C LYS A 62 9.80 3.21 -3.82
N GLY A 63 9.53 4.15 -2.91
CA GLY A 63 9.92 5.56 -2.97
C GLY A 63 11.06 5.88 -2.02
#